data_AF-A0A915EBW7-F1
#
_entry.id   AF-A0A915EBW7-F1
#
_cell.length_a   1.000
_cell.length_b   1.000
_cell.length_c   1.000
_cell.angle_alpha   90.00
_cell.angle_beta   90.00
_cell.angle_gamma   90.00
#
_symmetry.space_group_name_H-M   'P 1'
#
loop_
_entity.id
_entity.type
_entity.pdbx_description
1 polymer ?
#
loop_
_entity_poly.entity_id
_entity_poly.type
_entity_poly.pdbx_seq_one_letter_code
_entity_poly.pdbx_strand_id
1 'polypeptide(L)'
;MKGPIAGAVIANVGNGDSGTASKTDLPMLKRQRCRNVPVDLLVNPIANVQSALEKKLRNLGKRTQKLQQIKLDRANGIKLTEEQLDAISKAGEVELQVEFIKDLQKLATQQVRQYQRAARQKDDALTKKTQENNLNL
;
A
#
# COMPACT_ATOMS: atom_id res chain seq x y z
N MET A 1 -48.02 10.43 31.16
CA MET A 1 -46.60 10.83 31.00
C MET A 1 -46.22 10.69 29.55
N LYS A 2 -46.23 11.79 28.79
CA LYS A 2 -45.79 11.86 27.39
C LYS A 2 -44.65 12.86 27.36
N GLY A 3 -43.42 12.38 27.15
CA GLY A 3 -42.26 13.23 26.91
C GLY A 3 -42.10 13.48 25.41
N PRO A 4 -41.84 14.71 24.96
CA PRO A 4 -41.39 14.99 23.60
C PRO A 4 -39.86 15.01 23.54
N ILE A 5 -39.26 14.43 22.50
CA ILE A 5 -37.86 14.75 22.14
C ILE A 5 -37.92 15.56 20.85
N ALA A 6 -37.70 16.86 21.03
CA ALA A 6 -37.67 17.88 20.00
C ALA A 6 -36.43 17.74 19.12
N GLY A 7 -36.58 18.22 17.88
CA GLY A 7 -35.63 18.06 16.79
C GLY A 7 -34.32 18.83 16.94
N ALA A 8 -33.31 18.29 16.29
CA ALA A 8 -32.04 18.96 16.04
C ALA A 8 -32.17 19.83 14.79
N VAL A 9 -32.15 21.16 14.96
CA VAL A 9 -31.88 22.15 13.92
C VAL A 9 -30.56 22.80 14.30
N ILE A 10 -29.49 22.50 13.57
CA ILE A 10 -28.23 23.25 13.68
C ILE A 10 -28.21 24.25 12.54
N ALA A 11 -28.40 25.52 12.89
CA ALA A 11 -28.21 26.66 12.01
C ALA A 11 -26.72 26.85 11.73
N ASN A 12 -26.36 27.02 10.46
CA ASN A 12 -25.03 27.40 10.02
C ASN A 12 -25.08 28.90 9.69
N VAL A 13 -24.45 29.74 10.52
CA VAL A 13 -24.34 31.19 10.33
C VAL A 13 -22.91 31.58 10.65
N GLY A 14 -22.25 32.27 9.72
CA GLY A 14 -20.98 32.94 10.01
C GLY A 14 -20.05 33.08 8.81
N ASN A 15 -20.42 33.90 7.84
CA ASN A 15 -19.54 34.49 6.84
C ASN A 15 -19.13 35.90 7.34
N GLY A 16 -17.86 36.28 7.17
CA GLY A 16 -17.31 37.62 7.48
C GLY A 16 -15.81 37.52 7.79
N ASP A 17 -14.88 37.74 6.86
CA ASP A 17 -14.47 38.92 6.07
C ASP A 17 -13.33 39.74 6.72
N SER A 18 -12.46 40.24 5.84
CA SER A 18 -11.46 41.31 5.98
C SER A 18 -10.10 41.00 6.65
N GLY A 19 -9.01 41.31 5.94
CA GLY A 19 -7.67 41.30 6.58
C GLY A 19 -6.43 41.37 5.69
N THR A 20 -6.34 42.37 4.80
CA THR A 20 -5.10 43.05 4.36
C THR A 20 -3.96 42.23 3.72
N ALA A 21 -3.79 42.42 2.41
CA ALA A 21 -2.55 42.15 1.69
C ALA A 21 -1.48 43.18 2.04
N SER A 22 -0.25 42.73 2.31
CA SER A 22 1.00 43.51 2.11
C SER A 22 2.26 42.68 2.38
N LYS A 23 3.23 42.84 1.47
CA LYS A 23 4.68 42.60 1.56
C LYS A 23 5.21 41.23 1.11
N THR A 24 5.63 41.23 -0.15
CA THR A 24 6.90 40.65 -0.65
C THR A 24 7.43 39.44 0.12
N ASP A 25 7.02 38.25 -0.30
CA ASP A 25 7.81 37.04 -0.11
C ASP A 25 8.05 36.44 -1.49
N LEU A 26 9.32 36.42 -1.91
CA LEU A 26 9.73 35.47 -2.94
C LEU A 26 9.21 34.09 -2.50
N PRO A 27 8.63 33.27 -3.40
CA PRO A 27 8.32 31.91 -3.04
C PRO A 27 9.64 31.22 -2.74
N MET A 28 9.98 31.14 -1.44
CA MET A 28 10.96 30.21 -0.94
C MET A 28 10.52 28.88 -1.50
N LEU A 29 11.25 28.38 -2.48
CA LEU A 29 11.20 26.99 -2.88
C LEU A 29 11.38 26.25 -1.56
N LYS A 30 10.26 25.76 -1.01
CA LYS A 30 10.28 24.95 0.22
C LYS A 30 11.27 23.86 -0.15
N ARG A 31 12.49 23.93 0.38
CA ARG A 31 13.43 22.83 0.34
C ARG A 31 12.62 21.69 0.92
N GLN A 32 12.12 20.85 0.03
CA GLN A 32 11.43 19.63 0.39
C GLN A 32 12.49 18.91 1.20
N ARG A 33 12.43 19.04 2.54
CA ARG A 33 13.34 18.30 3.41
C ARG A 33 13.21 16.87 2.92
N CYS A 34 14.34 16.26 2.56
CA CYS A 34 14.38 14.84 2.25
C CYS A 34 13.61 14.16 3.37
N ARG A 35 12.37 13.75 3.09
CA ARG A 35 11.55 13.04 4.07
C ARG A 35 12.40 11.85 4.45
N ASN A 36 12.63 11.62 5.75
CA ASN A 36 13.38 10.48 6.25
C ASN A 36 12.95 9.26 5.45
N VAL A 37 13.81 8.83 4.53
CA VAL A 37 13.54 7.66 3.70
C VAL A 37 13.55 6.52 4.71
N PRO A 38 12.45 5.76 4.85
CA PRO A 38 12.43 4.60 5.73
C PRO A 38 13.69 3.78 5.48
N VAL A 39 14.41 3.42 6.55
CA VAL A 39 15.69 2.66 6.47
C VAL A 39 15.53 1.44 5.57
N ASP A 40 14.33 0.84 5.59
CA ASP A 40 13.93 -0.29 4.75
C ASP A 40 14.03 -0.01 3.23
N LEU A 41 13.82 1.22 2.76
CA LEU A 41 13.90 1.57 1.34
C LEU A 41 15.35 1.72 0.84
N LEU A 42 16.29 2.04 1.72
CA LEU A 42 17.72 2.12 1.36
C LEU A 42 18.31 0.71 1.16
N VAL A 43 17.81 -0.26 1.94
CA VAL A 43 18.23 -1.67 1.87
C VAL A 43 17.40 -2.46 0.84
N ASN A 44 16.13 -2.11 0.70
CA ASN A 44 15.17 -2.77 -0.18
C ASN A 44 14.26 -1.73 -0.86
N PRO A 45 14.60 -1.29 -2.09
CA PRO A 45 13.89 -0.20 -2.76
C PRO A 45 12.43 -0.53 -3.10
N ILE A 46 12.03 -1.80 -3.02
CA ILE A 46 10.67 -2.27 -3.33
C ILE A 46 9.94 -2.80 -2.10
N ALA A 47 10.42 -2.53 -0.88
CA ALA A 47 9.81 -3.00 0.37
C ALA A 47 8.30 -2.64 0.46
N ASN A 48 7.94 -1.43 0.06
CA ASN A 48 6.54 -0.98 0.04
C ASN A 48 5.68 -1.80 -0.93
N VAL A 49 6.23 -2.17 -2.08
CA VAL A 49 5.54 -3.00 -3.09
C VAL A 49 5.34 -4.41 -2.53
N GLN A 50 6.36 -5.01 -1.91
CA GLN A 50 6.24 -6.32 -1.27
C GLN A 50 5.16 -6.31 -0.18
N SER A 51 5.14 -5.30 0.69
CA SER A 51 4.09 -5.15 1.71
C SER A 51 2.69 -5.04 1.11
N ALA A 52 2.55 -4.28 0.02
CA ALA A 52 1.28 -4.16 -0.69
C ALA A 52 0.82 -5.49 -1.31
N LEU A 53 1.73 -6.24 -1.92
CA LEU A 53 1.46 -7.56 -2.49
C LEU A 53 1.04 -8.56 -1.41
N GLU A 54 1.73 -8.59 -0.25
CA GLU A 54 1.37 -9.44 0.88
C GLU A 54 -0.01 -9.12 1.44
N LYS A 55 -0.33 -7.83 1.61
CA LYS A 55 -1.67 -7.38 2.04
C LYS A 55 -2.74 -7.81 1.04
N LYS A 56 -2.47 -7.63 -0.26
CA LYS A 56 -3.39 -8.05 -1.33
C LYS A 56 -3.61 -9.56 -1.32
N LEU A 57 -2.55 -10.35 -1.21
CA LEU A 57 -2.62 -11.81 -1.15
C LEU A 57 -3.45 -12.27 0.06
N ARG A 58 -3.23 -11.68 1.23
CA ARG A 58 -3.99 -11.98 2.45
C ARG A 58 -5.48 -11.68 2.28
N ASN A 59 -5.82 -10.55 1.66
CA ASN A 59 -7.21 -10.16 1.41
C ASN A 59 -7.89 -11.10 0.40
N LEU A 60 -7.19 -11.49 -0.66
CA LEU A 60 -7.68 -12.47 -1.63
C LEU A 60 -7.84 -13.86 -1.00
N GLY A 61 -6.93 -14.27 -0.11
CA GLY A 61 -7.05 -15.51 0.65
C GLY A 61 -8.30 -15.53 1.53
N LYS A 62 -8.57 -14.45 2.27
CA LYS A 62 -9.82 -14.30 3.05
C LYS A 62 -11.06 -14.37 2.15
N ARG A 63 -11.01 -13.71 0.98
CA ARG A 63 -12.12 -13.74 0.02
C ARG A 63 -12.35 -15.16 -0.52
N THR A 64 -11.28 -15.88 -0.84
CA THR A 64 -11.34 -17.27 -1.32
C THR A 64 -12.00 -18.17 -0.29
N GLN A 65 -11.58 -18.09 0.98
CA GLN A 65 -12.20 -18.85 2.08
C GLN A 65 -13.70 -18.56 2.21
N LYS A 66 -14.09 -17.27 2.15
CA LYS A 66 -15.50 -16.89 2.21
C LYS A 66 -16.29 -17.46 1.03
N LEU A 67 -15.75 -17.42 -0.18
CA LEU A 67 -16.41 -17.99 -1.36
C LEU A 67 -16.53 -19.52 -1.28
N GLN A 68 -15.53 -20.20 -0.74
CA GLN A 68 -15.58 -21.64 -0.47
C GLN A 68 -16.69 -21.97 0.54
N GLN A 69 -16.82 -21.18 1.60
CA GLN A 69 -17.91 -21.37 2.57
C GLN A 69 -19.28 -21.21 1.91
N ILE A 70 -19.49 -20.17 1.10
CA ILE A 70 -20.77 -19.97 0.39
C ILE A 70 -21.04 -21.14 -0.60
N LYS A 71 -20.01 -21.66 -1.27
CA LYS A 71 -20.12 -22.87 -2.11
C LYS A 71 -20.57 -24.09 -1.29
N LEU A 72 -20.01 -24.29 -0.10
CA LEU A 72 -20.40 -25.37 0.81
C LEU A 72 -21.83 -25.21 1.31
N ASP A 73 -22.21 -24.00 1.72
CA ASP A 73 -23.56 -23.69 2.17
C ASP A 73 -24.59 -24.03 1.07
N ARG A 74 -24.30 -23.68 -0.18
CA ARG A 74 -25.11 -24.08 -1.35
C ARG A 74 -25.21 -25.59 -1.49
N ALA A 75 -24.10 -26.31 -1.37
CA ALA A 75 -24.05 -27.75 -1.49
C ALA A 75 -24.86 -28.44 -0.36
N ASN A 76 -24.90 -27.82 0.82
CA ASN A 76 -25.69 -28.26 1.96
C ASN A 76 -27.18 -27.87 1.86
N GLY A 77 -27.62 -27.30 0.74
CA GLY A 77 -29.02 -26.92 0.50
C GLY A 77 -29.45 -25.59 1.13
N ILE A 78 -28.51 -24.79 1.65
CA ILE A 78 -28.81 -23.45 2.16
C ILE A 78 -29.16 -22.55 0.97
N LYS A 79 -30.29 -21.86 1.07
CA LYS A 79 -30.70 -20.86 0.07
C LYS A 79 -29.77 -19.66 0.14
N LEU A 80 -29.13 -19.36 -0.98
CA LEU A 80 -28.25 -18.22 -1.13
C LEU A 80 -29.00 -16.99 -1.64
N THR A 81 -28.50 -15.81 -1.28
CA THR A 81 -28.93 -14.54 -1.89
C THR A 81 -28.36 -14.38 -3.31
N GLU A 82 -28.94 -13.50 -4.10
CA GLU A 82 -28.45 -13.18 -5.46
C GLU A 82 -26.99 -12.69 -5.43
N GLU A 83 -26.65 -11.80 -4.49
CA GLU A 83 -25.29 -11.32 -4.29
C GLU A 83 -24.30 -12.45 -3.99
N GLN A 84 -24.71 -13.47 -3.24
CA GLN A 84 -23.88 -14.63 -2.93
C GLN A 84 -23.67 -15.52 -4.16
N LEU A 85 -24.70 -15.71 -4.98
CA LEU A 85 -24.60 -16.44 -6.24
C LEU A 85 -23.65 -15.72 -7.22
N ASP A 86 -23.79 -14.41 -7.35
CA ASP A 86 -22.89 -13.55 -8.14
C ASP A 86 -21.46 -13.54 -7.61
N ALA A 87 -21.28 -13.58 -6.29
CA ALA A 87 -19.95 -13.66 -5.70
C ALA A 87 -19.26 -14.99 -6.03
N ILE A 88 -20.00 -16.10 -6.00
CA ILE A 88 -19.46 -17.43 -6.34
C ILE A 88 -19.15 -17.54 -7.84
N SER A 89 -19.95 -16.93 -8.72
CA SER A 89 -19.69 -16.96 -10.18
C SER A 89 -18.34 -16.32 -10.53
N LYS A 90 -17.90 -15.34 -9.72
CA LYS A 90 -16.60 -14.66 -9.85
C LYS A 90 -15.46 -15.34 -9.09
N ALA A 91 -15.67 -16.51 -8.49
CA ALA A 91 -14.64 -17.18 -7.68
C ALA A 91 -13.38 -17.55 -8.47
N GLY A 92 -13.54 -18.00 -9.73
CA GLY A 92 -12.39 -18.34 -10.58
C GLY A 92 -11.50 -17.12 -10.89
N GLU A 93 -12.10 -15.93 -11.01
CA GLU A 93 -11.33 -14.69 -11.19
C GLU A 93 -10.48 -14.38 -9.94
N VAL A 94 -11.02 -14.61 -8.74
CA VAL A 94 -10.28 -14.43 -7.48
C VAL A 94 -9.10 -15.40 -7.40
N GLU A 95 -9.27 -16.64 -7.84
CA GLU A 95 -8.20 -17.65 -7.89
C GLU A 95 -7.09 -17.23 -8.87
N LEU A 96 -7.44 -16.74 -10.06
CA LEU A 96 -6.48 -16.19 -11.02
C LEU A 96 -5.72 -14.99 -10.46
N GLN A 97 -6.41 -14.09 -9.76
CA GLN A 97 -5.78 -12.95 -9.09
C GLN A 97 -4.79 -13.41 -8.00
N VAL A 98 -5.10 -14.48 -7.26
CA VAL A 98 -4.17 -15.05 -6.25
C VAL A 98 -2.88 -15.52 -6.91
N GLU A 99 -2.97 -16.31 -7.98
CA GLU A 99 -1.78 -16.82 -8.68
C GLU A 99 -0.97 -15.68 -9.29
N PHE A 100 -1.64 -14.70 -9.91
CA PHE A 100 -0.97 -13.52 -10.44
C PHE A 100 -0.18 -12.74 -9.36
N ILE A 101 -0.78 -12.52 -8.18
CA ILE A 101 -0.08 -11.85 -7.08
C ILE A 101 1.11 -12.66 -6.57
N LYS A 102 1.02 -14.00 -6.52
CA LYS A 102 2.16 -14.85 -6.16
C LYS A 102 3.29 -14.71 -7.17
N ASP A 103 2.99 -14.63 -8.46
CA ASP A 103 4.02 -14.42 -9.49
C ASP A 103 4.67 -13.04 -9.37
N LEU A 104 3.91 -11.99 -9.08
CA LEU A 104 4.47 -10.68 -8.75
C LEU A 104 5.37 -10.71 -7.50
N GLN A 105 5.03 -11.49 -6.48
CA GLN A 105 5.89 -11.66 -5.31
C GLN A 105 7.22 -12.36 -5.64
N LYS A 106 7.20 -13.36 -6.54
CA LYS A 106 8.42 -14.01 -7.03
C LYS A 106 9.31 -13.01 -7.76
N LEU A 107 8.72 -12.23 -8.66
CA LEU A 107 9.44 -11.20 -9.42
C LEU A 107 10.02 -10.12 -8.50
N ALA A 108 9.24 -9.63 -7.54
CA ALA A 108 9.69 -8.67 -6.54
C ALA A 108 10.89 -9.23 -5.75
N THR A 109 10.81 -10.47 -5.28
CA THR A 109 11.92 -11.12 -4.56
C THR A 109 13.18 -11.25 -5.42
N GLN A 110 13.02 -11.57 -6.71
CA GLN A 110 14.15 -11.62 -7.65
C GLN A 110 14.81 -10.24 -7.83
N GLN A 111 14.00 -9.19 -7.96
CA GLN A 111 14.47 -7.80 -8.07
C GLN A 111 15.27 -7.36 -6.83
N VAL A 112 14.79 -7.68 -5.62
CA VAL A 112 15.54 -7.39 -4.38
C VAL A 112 16.91 -8.07 -4.39
N ARG A 113 16.96 -9.35 -4.78
CA ARG A 113 18.23 -10.09 -4.83
C ARG A 113 19.20 -9.49 -5.85
N GLN A 114 18.71 -9.09 -7.01
CA GLN A 114 19.54 -8.43 -8.04
C GLN A 114 20.06 -7.08 -7.54
N TYR A 115 19.20 -6.26 -6.93
CA TYR A 115 19.60 -5.00 -6.33
C TYR A 115 20.68 -5.18 -5.26
N GLN A 116 20.49 -6.12 -4.33
CA GLN A 116 21.46 -6.38 -3.26
C GLN A 116 22.81 -6.86 -3.79
N ARG A 117 22.82 -7.68 -4.86
CA ARG A 117 24.06 -8.09 -5.53
C ARG A 117 24.78 -6.89 -6.15
N ALA A 118 24.05 -6.04 -6.87
CA ALA A 118 24.61 -4.85 -7.50
C ALA A 118 25.13 -3.83 -6.45
N ALA A 119 24.40 -3.63 -5.36
CA ALA A 119 24.82 -2.78 -4.25
C ALA A 119 26.14 -3.25 -3.63
N ARG A 120 26.26 -4.54 -3.32
CA ARG A 120 27.50 -5.13 -2.79
C ARG A 120 28.68 -4.97 -3.74
N GLN A 121 28.50 -5.26 -5.03
CA GLN A 121 29.55 -5.10 -6.03
C GLN A 121 30.06 -3.65 -6.11
N LYS A 122 29.15 -2.68 -5.98
CA LYS A 122 29.51 -1.25 -5.94
C LYS A 122 30.30 -0.91 -4.68
N ASP A 123 29.87 -1.40 -3.52
CA ASP A 123 30.53 -1.14 -2.24
C ASP A 123 31.94 -1.76 -2.20
N ASP A 124 32.10 -2.99 -2.73
CA ASP A 124 33.39 -3.67 -2.86
C ASP A 124 34.33 -2.89 -3.79
N ALA A 125 33.83 -2.44 -4.95
CA ALA A 125 34.61 -1.66 -5.91
C ALA A 125 35.04 -0.29 -5.33
N LEU A 126 34.18 0.36 -4.53
CA LEU A 126 34.52 1.61 -3.86
C LEU A 126 35.58 1.40 -2.78
N THR A 127 35.46 0.32 -2.00
CA THR A 127 36.43 -0.05 -0.97
C THR A 127 37.79 -0.33 -1.59
N LYS A 128 37.83 -1.08 -2.69
CA LYS A 128 39.07 -1.36 -3.42
C LYS A 128 39.74 -0.08 -3.95
N LYS A 129 38.98 0.82 -4.57
CA LYS A 129 39.51 2.14 -5.01
C LYS A 129 40.07 2.97 -3.87
N THR A 130 39.40 2.94 -2.71
CA THR A 130 39.88 3.67 -1.52
C THR A 130 41.19 3.08 -1.00
N GLN A 131 41.33 1.76 -0.99
CA GLN A 131 42.57 1.08 -0.60
C GLN A 131 43.71 1.37 -1.58
N GLU A 132 43.46 1.29 -2.89
CA GLU A 132 44.43 1.60 -3.94
C GLU A 132 44.93 3.05 -3.83
N ASN A 133 44.04 4.01 -3.52
CA ASN A 133 44.42 5.41 -3.34
C ASN A 133 45.25 5.64 -2.06
N ASN A 134 44.95 4.94 -0.96
CA ASN A 134 45.68 5.07 0.29
C ASN A 134 47.08 4.41 0.26
N LEU A 135 47.31 3.46 -0.64
CA LEU A 135 48.62 2.81 -0.84
C LEU A 135 49.56 3.61 -1.76
N ASN A 136 49.05 4.63 -2.44
CA ASN A 136 49.80 5.48 -3.37
C ASN A 136 50.18 6.87 -2.77
N LEU A 137 50.03 7.02 -1.45
CA LEU A 137 50.43 8.19 -0.64
C LEU A 137 51.58 7.80 0.29
#